data_AF-A0A924FH77-F1
#
_entry.id   AF-A0A924FH77-F1
#
_cell.length_a   1.000
_cell.length_b   1.000
_cell.length_c   1.000
_cell.angle_alpha   90.00
_cell.angle_beta   90.00
_cell.angle_gamma   90.00
#
_symmetry.space_group_name_H-M   'P 1'
#
loop_
_entity.id
_entity.type
_entity.pdbx_description
1 polymer ?
#
loop_
_entity_poly.entity_id
_entity_poly.type
_entity_poly.pdbx_seq_one_letter_code
_entity_poly.pdbx_strand_id
1 'polypeptide(L)'
;MACEQQTTEQETRSTGQTYASSHLTFWWSKPSKYKEEIIRKSKAEEKEVYELLNLMLEKITFINQEAISLGNLIHAHRLCADIDEKDTLFVALTLDLSGTYWTRDRTLREGLERKGFTAFFNE
;
A
#
# COMPACT_ATOMS: atom_id res chain seq x y z
N MET A 1 -26.22 22.95 18.37
CA MET A 1 -24.83 22.72 18.79
C MET A 1 -24.27 21.62 17.89
N ALA A 2 -23.21 21.94 17.15
CA ALA A 2 -22.28 21.09 16.38
C ALA A 2 -22.93 19.90 15.61
N CYS A 3 -23.11 19.92 14.29
CA CYS A 3 -22.16 20.26 13.21
C CYS A 3 -20.89 19.40 13.23
N GLU A 4 -20.56 18.85 12.05
CA GLU A 4 -19.23 18.36 11.65
C GLU A 4 -18.72 17.03 12.23
N GLN A 5 -19.25 15.88 11.77
CA GLN A 5 -18.46 14.63 11.77
C GLN A 5 -18.63 13.72 10.53
N GLN A 6 -19.29 14.17 9.45
CA GLN A 6 -19.50 13.34 8.25
C GLN A 6 -18.76 13.82 6.99
N THR A 7 -17.97 14.89 7.07
CA THR A 7 -17.38 15.52 5.87
C THR A 7 -15.93 15.14 5.58
N THR A 8 -15.20 14.52 6.51
CA THR A 8 -13.75 14.25 6.38
C THR A 8 -13.40 12.95 5.65
N GLU A 9 -14.30 11.96 5.59
CA GLU A 9 -14.02 10.67 4.93
C GLU A 9 -14.21 10.70 3.41
N GLN A 10 -14.99 11.65 2.88
CA GLN A 10 -15.26 11.73 1.44
C GLN A 10 -14.24 12.61 0.69
N GLU A 11 -13.75 13.69 1.30
CA GLU A 11 -12.76 14.60 0.68
C GLU A 11 -11.35 13.99 0.59
N THR A 12 -11.00 13.11 1.53
CA THR A 12 -9.72 12.38 1.49
C THR A 12 -9.68 11.35 0.37
N ARG A 13 -10.82 10.70 0.07
CA ARG A 13 -10.94 9.72 -1.03
C ARG A 13 -10.75 10.36 -2.40
N SER A 14 -11.44 11.47 -2.70
CA SER A 14 -11.33 12.10 -4.03
C SER A 14 -9.93 12.64 -4.29
N THR A 15 -9.32 13.23 -3.27
CA THR A 15 -8.00 13.86 -3.36
C THR A 15 -6.91 12.78 -3.48
N GLY A 16 -6.88 11.80 -2.57
CA GLY A 16 -5.90 10.71 -2.59
C GLY A 16 -5.97 9.86 -3.85
N GLN A 17 -7.16 9.60 -4.38
CA GLN A 17 -7.34 8.79 -5.57
C GLN A 17 -6.98 9.53 -6.86
N THR A 18 -7.24 10.85 -6.92
CA THR A 18 -6.81 11.70 -8.04
C THR A 18 -5.29 11.86 -8.06
N TYR A 19 -4.66 12.04 -6.89
CA TYR A 19 -3.20 12.03 -6.78
C TYR A 19 -2.61 10.67 -7.13
N ALA A 20 -3.17 9.57 -6.63
CA ALA A 20 -2.71 8.22 -6.99
C ALA A 20 -2.84 7.98 -8.50
N SER A 21 -3.98 8.30 -9.11
CA SER A 21 -4.22 8.11 -10.55
C SER A 21 -3.27 8.93 -11.41
N SER A 22 -3.05 10.22 -11.10
CA SER A 22 -2.10 11.07 -11.83
C SER A 22 -0.65 10.61 -11.66
N HIS A 23 -0.24 10.24 -10.45
CA HIS A 23 1.11 9.77 -10.17
C HIS A 23 1.36 8.38 -10.79
N LEU A 24 0.35 7.51 -10.84
CA LEU A 24 0.43 6.20 -11.48
C LEU A 24 0.40 6.29 -13.00
N THR A 25 -0.32 7.26 -13.58
CA THR A 25 -0.22 7.56 -15.02
C THR A 25 1.21 7.98 -15.37
N PHE A 26 1.80 8.85 -14.55
CA PHE A 26 3.20 9.25 -14.70
C PHE A 26 4.17 8.06 -14.52
N TRP A 27 3.97 7.23 -13.50
CA TRP A 27 4.78 6.04 -13.28
C TRP A 27 4.63 5.02 -14.42
N TRP A 28 3.43 4.83 -14.94
CA TRP A 28 3.12 3.94 -16.06
C TRP A 28 3.78 4.38 -17.37
N SER A 29 3.95 5.69 -17.56
CA SER A 29 4.68 6.25 -18.70
C SER A 29 6.18 5.94 -18.65
N LYS A 30 6.73 5.60 -17.48
CA LYS A 30 8.15 5.28 -17.34
C LYS A 30 8.43 3.82 -17.76
N PRO A 31 9.49 3.58 -18.55
CA PRO A 31 9.96 2.22 -18.81
C PRO A 31 10.32 1.51 -17.51
N SER A 32 9.85 0.26 -17.34
CA SER A 32 10.09 -0.55 -16.14
C SER A 32 10.09 -2.03 -16.52
N LYS A 33 11.12 -2.76 -16.06
CA LYS A 33 11.22 -4.21 -16.24
C LYS A 33 10.00 -4.98 -15.72
N TYR A 34 9.31 -4.44 -14.70
CA TYR A 34 8.12 -5.06 -14.13
C TYR A 34 6.91 -4.91 -15.05
N LYS A 35 6.77 -3.76 -15.72
CA LYS A 35 5.70 -3.51 -16.70
C LYS A 35 5.84 -4.47 -17.88
N GLU A 36 7.04 -4.60 -18.40
CA GLU A 36 7.35 -5.55 -19.48
C GLU A 36 7.04 -7.00 -19.08
N GLU A 37 7.46 -7.41 -17.87
CA GLU A 37 7.15 -8.74 -17.35
C GLU A 37 5.65 -9.00 -17.16
N ILE A 38 4.88 -7.99 -16.70
CA ILE A 38 3.43 -8.10 -16.54
C ILE A 38 2.76 -8.25 -17.91
N ILE A 39 3.10 -7.42 -18.89
CA ILE A 39 2.55 -7.51 -20.25
C ILE A 39 2.91 -8.86 -20.88
N ARG A 40 4.18 -9.26 -20.79
CA ARG A 40 4.67 -10.53 -21.35
C ARG A 40 3.97 -11.75 -20.75
N LYS A 41 3.71 -11.76 -19.43
CA LYS A 41 3.08 -12.89 -18.73
C LYS A 41 1.55 -12.89 -18.85
N SER A 42 0.92 -11.72 -18.88
CA SER A 42 -0.53 -11.59 -19.05
C SER A 42 -0.99 -11.96 -20.46
N LYS A 43 -0.12 -11.81 -21.47
CA LYS A 43 -0.44 -11.96 -22.89
C LYS A 43 -1.53 -10.98 -23.37
N ALA A 44 -1.73 -9.91 -22.60
CA ALA A 44 -2.68 -8.84 -22.90
C ALA A 44 -1.96 -7.66 -23.57
N GLU A 45 -2.72 -6.80 -24.23
CA GLU A 45 -2.19 -5.54 -24.73
C GLU A 45 -1.89 -4.57 -23.58
N GLU A 46 -0.93 -3.67 -23.77
CA GLU A 46 -0.55 -2.69 -22.74
C GLU A 46 -1.75 -1.88 -22.24
N LYS A 47 -2.68 -1.53 -23.14
CA LYS A 47 -3.91 -0.80 -22.83
C LYS A 47 -4.82 -1.59 -21.88
N GLU A 48 -4.99 -2.89 -22.11
CA GLU A 48 -5.83 -3.76 -21.28
C GLU A 48 -5.24 -3.91 -19.87
N VAL A 49 -3.91 -4.05 -19.77
CA VAL A 49 -3.23 -4.09 -18.47
C VAL A 49 -3.42 -2.77 -17.72
N TYR A 50 -3.35 -1.64 -18.42
CA TYR A 50 -3.58 -0.32 -17.82
C TYR A 50 -5.03 -0.13 -17.35
N GLU A 51 -6.01 -0.57 -18.14
CA GLU A 51 -7.43 -0.55 -17.77
C GLU A 51 -7.70 -1.40 -16.52
N LEU A 52 -7.15 -2.62 -16.48
CA LEU A 52 -7.26 -3.48 -15.31
C LEU A 52 -6.61 -2.88 -14.06
N LEU A 53 -5.43 -2.26 -14.23
CA LEU A 53 -4.76 -1.55 -13.13
C LEU A 53 -5.67 -0.45 -12.57
N ASN A 54 -6.27 0.39 -13.41
CA ASN A 54 -7.18 1.44 -12.96
C ASN A 54 -8.38 0.88 -12.19
N LEU A 55 -9.00 -0.20 -12.68
CA LEU A 55 -10.10 -0.87 -11.99
C LEU A 55 -9.71 -1.41 -10.60
N MET A 56 -8.48 -1.93 -10.46
CA MET A 56 -7.97 -2.38 -9.16
C MET A 56 -7.72 -1.20 -8.22
N LEU A 57 -7.11 -0.12 -8.72
CA LEU A 57 -6.81 1.08 -7.94
C LEU A 57 -8.09 1.75 -7.42
N GLU A 58 -9.19 1.65 -8.16
CA GLU A 58 -10.50 2.13 -7.69
C GLU A 58 -11.01 1.42 -6.43
N LYS A 59 -10.50 0.23 -6.13
CA LYS A 59 -10.86 -0.54 -4.93
C LYS A 59 -9.87 -0.35 -3.77
N ILE A 60 -8.75 0.34 -4.01
CA ILE A 60 -7.70 0.54 -3.01
C ILE A 60 -7.87 1.92 -2.38
N THR A 61 -7.87 1.96 -1.04
CA THR A 61 -7.85 3.23 -0.30
C THR A 61 -6.41 3.67 -0.08
N PHE A 62 -6.07 4.86 -0.57
CA PHE A 62 -4.76 5.47 -0.35
C PHE A 62 -4.75 6.25 0.95
N ILE A 63 -3.74 5.99 1.78
CA ILE A 63 -3.56 6.65 3.08
C ILE A 63 -2.26 7.44 3.02
N ASN A 64 -2.31 8.71 3.43
CA ASN A 64 -1.11 9.54 3.52
C ASN A 64 -0.21 9.00 4.65
N GLN A 65 1.09 8.86 4.38
CA GLN A 65 2.08 8.45 5.37
C GLN A 65 2.09 9.33 6.63
N GLU A 66 1.73 10.61 6.50
CA GLU A 66 1.64 11.57 7.62
C GLU A 66 0.48 11.26 8.57
N ALA A 67 -0.49 10.46 8.15
CA ALA A 67 -1.60 10.02 9.00
C ALA A 67 -1.17 8.93 9.99
N ILE A 68 -0.05 8.24 9.74
CA ILE A 68 0.43 7.14 10.58
C ILE A 68 1.06 7.73 11.85
N SER A 69 0.67 7.20 13.01
CA SER A 69 1.24 7.66 14.28
C SER A 69 2.75 7.44 14.36
N LEU A 70 3.48 8.43 14.89
CA LEU A 70 4.94 8.36 15.08
C LEU A 70 5.35 7.16 15.95
N GLY A 71 4.52 6.81 16.95
CA GLY A 71 4.75 5.64 17.80
C GLY A 71 4.77 4.34 17.00
N ASN A 72 3.79 4.14 16.10
CA ASN A 72 3.73 2.97 15.24
C ASN A 72 4.82 2.98 14.17
N LEU A 73 5.21 4.14 13.64
CA LEU A 73 6.36 4.25 12.74
C LEU A 73 7.67 3.79 13.40
N ILE A 74 7.96 4.26 14.61
CA ILE A 74 9.15 3.84 15.35
C ILE A 74 9.09 2.35 15.68
N HIS A 75 7.93 1.84 16.08
CA HIS A 75 7.77 0.43 16.38
C HIS A 75 7.99 -0.44 15.13
N ALA A 76 7.35 -0.10 14.01
CA ALA A 76 7.51 -0.80 12.75
C ALA A 76 8.95 -0.75 12.23
N HIS A 77 9.63 0.40 12.35
CA HIS A 77 11.03 0.52 11.96
C HIS A 77 11.91 -0.47 12.75
N ARG A 78 11.69 -0.64 14.06
CA ARG A 78 12.43 -1.62 14.88
C ARG A 78 12.16 -3.06 14.43
N LEU A 79 10.95 -3.35 13.97
CA LEU A 79 10.62 -4.66 13.40
C LEU A 79 11.39 -4.86 12.07
N CYS A 80 11.32 -3.89 11.17
CA CYS A 80 11.78 -4.02 9.79
C CYS A 80 13.28 -3.76 9.55
N ALA A 81 13.98 -3.02 10.40
CA ALA A 81 15.34 -2.51 10.14
C ALA A 81 16.37 -3.58 9.74
N ASP A 82 16.31 -4.78 10.33
CA ASP A 82 17.24 -5.87 10.05
C ASP A 82 16.72 -6.86 8.98
N ILE A 83 15.58 -6.57 8.35
CA ILE A 83 14.88 -7.47 7.43
C ILE A 83 14.69 -6.78 6.07
N ASP A 84 13.79 -5.79 6.01
CA ASP A 84 13.62 -4.87 4.89
C ASP A 84 13.06 -3.55 5.40
N GLU A 85 13.93 -2.54 5.53
CA GLU A 85 13.56 -1.20 6.00
C GLU A 85 12.43 -0.57 5.16
N LYS A 86 12.30 -0.93 3.88
CA LYS A 86 11.31 -0.36 2.96
C LYS A 86 9.88 -0.74 3.35
N ASP A 87 9.69 -1.84 4.07
CA ASP A 87 8.38 -2.30 4.52
C ASP A 87 7.88 -1.62 5.80
N THR A 88 8.71 -0.74 6.40
CA THR A 88 8.37 -0.01 7.62
C THR A 88 7.02 0.70 7.54
N LEU A 89 6.74 1.41 6.44
CA LEU A 89 5.49 2.17 6.29
C LEU A 89 4.27 1.25 6.24
N PHE A 90 4.36 0.09 5.58
CA PHE A 90 3.24 -0.83 5.46
C PHE A 90 2.96 -1.57 6.78
N VAL A 91 4.00 -1.96 7.50
CA VAL A 91 3.85 -2.55 8.84
C VAL A 91 3.31 -1.52 9.82
N ALA A 92 3.81 -0.28 9.79
CA ALA A 92 3.30 0.80 10.63
C ALA A 92 1.82 1.09 10.37
N LEU A 93 1.43 1.17 9.10
CA LEU A 93 0.04 1.36 8.71
C LEU A 93 -0.85 0.20 9.20
N THR A 94 -0.36 -1.03 9.11
CA THR A 94 -1.11 -2.20 9.59
C THR A 94 -1.37 -2.10 11.10
N LEU A 95 -0.36 -1.71 11.87
CA LEU A 95 -0.48 -1.49 13.32
C LEU A 95 -1.47 -0.37 13.64
N ASP A 96 -1.40 0.75 12.89
CA ASP A 96 -2.25 1.92 13.10
C ASP A 96 -3.73 1.61 12.82
N LEU A 97 -3.99 0.82 11.79
CA LEU A 97 -5.34 0.39 11.42
C LEU A 97 -5.85 -0.83 12.21
N SER A 98 -5.00 -1.43 13.05
CA SER A 98 -5.26 -2.75 13.67
C SER A 98 -5.70 -3.81 12.63
N GLY A 99 -5.11 -3.75 11.44
CA GLY A 99 -5.45 -4.58 10.29
C GLY A 99 -4.60 -5.84 10.18
N THR A 100 -4.71 -6.52 9.03
CA THR A 100 -3.85 -7.64 8.66
C THR A 100 -2.87 -7.23 7.55
N TYR A 101 -1.61 -7.54 7.73
CA TYR A 101 -0.56 -7.29 6.75
C TYR A 101 -0.54 -8.37 5.68
N TRP A 102 -0.62 -7.96 4.41
CA TRP A 102 -0.58 -8.86 3.27
C TRP A 102 0.75 -8.70 2.52
N THR A 103 1.54 -9.77 2.48
CA THR A 103 2.80 -9.83 1.73
C THR A 103 3.02 -11.24 1.20
N ARG A 104 3.68 -11.35 0.04
CA ARG A 104 4.16 -12.64 -0.50
C ARG A 104 5.63 -12.90 -0.18
N ASP A 105 6.32 -11.94 0.43
CA ASP A 105 7.71 -12.12 0.83
C ASP A 105 7.79 -13.02 2.07
N ARG A 106 8.31 -14.24 1.87
CA ARG A 106 8.49 -15.22 2.95
C ARG A 106 9.57 -14.81 3.94
N THR A 107 10.67 -14.23 3.45
CA THR A 107 11.79 -13.82 4.31
C THR A 107 11.34 -12.71 5.25
N LEU A 108 10.59 -11.74 4.72
CA LEU A 108 10.00 -10.66 5.50
C LEU A 108 9.02 -11.20 6.54
N ARG A 109 8.07 -12.03 6.10
CA ARG A 109 7.06 -12.63 6.97
C ARG A 109 7.71 -13.38 8.13
N GLU A 110 8.61 -14.32 7.85
CA GLU A 110 9.28 -15.11 8.89
C GLU A 110 10.13 -14.22 9.82
N GLY A 111 10.77 -13.18 9.28
CA GLY A 111 11.52 -12.21 10.08
C GLY A 111 10.64 -11.43 11.05
N LEU A 112 9.49 -10.96 10.57
CA LEU A 112 8.49 -10.25 11.37
C LEU A 112 7.85 -11.16 12.43
N GLU A 113 7.52 -12.42 12.08
CA GLU A 113 7.01 -13.43 13.01
C GLU A 113 7.98 -13.69 14.16
N ARG A 114 9.28 -13.84 13.86
CA ARG A 114 10.33 -14.01 14.89
C ARG A 114 10.46 -12.80 15.82
N LYS A 115 10.11 -11.60 15.33
CA LYS A 115 10.11 -10.35 16.10
C LYS A 115 8.77 -10.06 16.80
N GLY A 116 7.83 -11.00 16.75
CA GLY A 116 6.56 -10.93 17.50
C GLY A 116 5.40 -10.28 16.75
N PHE A 117 5.57 -9.93 15.47
CA PHE A 117 4.47 -9.47 14.64
C PHE A 117 3.67 -10.66 14.12
N THR A 118 2.35 -10.69 14.35
CA THR A 118 1.49 -11.86 14.04
C THR A 118 0.26 -11.52 13.20
N ALA A 119 0.03 -10.24 12.92
CA ALA A 119 -1.14 -9.76 12.20
C ALA A 119 -0.97 -9.95 10.68
N PHE A 120 -0.94 -11.19 10.21
CA PHE A 120 -0.87 -11.51 8.78
C PHE A 120 -2.24 -11.87 8.21
N PHE A 121 -2.43 -11.53 6.94
CA PHE A 121 -3.57 -12.03 6.17
C PHE A 121 -3.31 -13.50 5.78
N ASN A 122 -4.23 -14.39 6.14
CA ASN A 122 -4.18 -15.80 5.72
C ASN A 122 -5.02 -15.97 4.45
N GLU A 123 -4.36 -16.39 3.36
CA GLU A 123 -4.99 -16.82 2.10
C GLU A 123 -5.52 -18.25 2.17
#